data_AF-A0A919AXV7-F1
#
_entry.id   AF-A0A919AXV7-F1
#
_cell.length_a   1.000
_cell.length_b   1.000
_cell.length_c   1.000
_cell.angle_alpha   90.00
_cell.angle_beta   90.00
_cell.angle_gamma   90.00
#
_symmetry.space_group_name_H-M   'P 1'
#
loop_
_entity.id
_entity.type
_entity.pdbx_description
1 polymer ?
#
loop_
_entity_poly.entity_id
_entity_poly.type
_entity_poly.pdbx_seq_one_letter_code
_entity_poly.pdbx_strand_id
1 'polypeptide(L)'
;MPVSDRSTAYGGGTDAARERLALAQHALLSSLVAGAPDPEGFDRRRLEVQRQALLTKRAAVVAKLDPELPRLLGEEYRELFLAYARPRPMTGGYHQDARDFVAHLLDAGLPEDSRHRERLAAHAAAGHDDAGVLRRLRRRLRRFLSA
;
A
#
# COMPACT_ATOMS: atom_id res chain seq x y z
N MET A 1 -49.23 -13.82 -32.08
CA MET A 1 -48.19 -12.77 -32.12
C MET A 1 -47.13 -13.12 -31.08
N PRO A 2 -45.84 -13.23 -31.43
CA PRO A 2 -44.81 -13.47 -30.44
C PRO A 2 -44.54 -12.15 -29.71
N VAL A 3 -44.71 -12.15 -28.39
CA VAL A 3 -44.28 -11.03 -27.56
C VAL A 3 -42.78 -11.22 -27.32
N SER A 4 -41.96 -10.75 -28.27
CA SER A 4 -40.51 -10.72 -28.05
C SER A 4 -40.19 -9.70 -26.95
N ASP A 5 -40.00 -10.24 -25.75
CA ASP A 5 -38.82 -10.06 -24.92
C ASP A 5 -38.13 -8.69 -24.97
N ARG A 6 -38.89 -7.64 -24.62
CA ARG A 6 -38.32 -6.32 -24.36
C ARG A 6 -37.45 -6.32 -23.08
N SER A 7 -37.64 -7.32 -22.21
CA SER A 7 -36.96 -7.42 -20.92
C SER A 7 -35.49 -7.83 -21.03
N THR A 8 -35.13 -8.71 -21.96
CA THR A 8 -33.70 -9.05 -22.21
C THR A 8 -32.94 -7.92 -22.89
N ALA A 9 -33.57 -7.14 -23.76
CA ALA A 9 -32.94 -5.99 -24.42
C ALA A 9 -32.58 -4.87 -23.42
N TYR A 10 -33.45 -4.59 -22.44
CA TYR A 10 -33.15 -3.65 -21.35
C TYR A 10 -32.08 -4.19 -20.39
N GLY A 11 -32.12 -5.48 -20.07
CA GLY A 11 -31.09 -6.15 -19.25
C GLY A 11 -29.70 -6.07 -19.87
N GLY A 12 -29.57 -6.38 -21.17
CA GLY A 12 -28.30 -6.30 -21.89
C GLY A 12 -27.74 -4.88 -21.98
N GLY A 13 -28.61 -3.87 -22.13
CA GLY A 13 -28.20 -2.46 -22.10
C GLY A 13 -27.66 -2.01 -20.74
N THR A 14 -28.30 -2.44 -19.64
CA THR A 14 -27.83 -2.15 -18.29
C THR A 14 -26.55 -2.88 -17.93
N ASP A 15 -26.37 -4.12 -18.40
CA ASP A 15 -25.15 -4.90 -18.14
C ASP A 15 -23.94 -4.29 -18.86
N ALA A 16 -24.11 -3.90 -20.13
CA ALA A 16 -23.06 -3.19 -20.87
C ALA A 16 -22.69 -1.85 -20.21
N ALA A 17 -23.66 -1.13 -19.63
CA ALA A 17 -23.39 0.11 -18.90
C ALA A 17 -22.62 -0.15 -17.58
N ARG A 18 -22.97 -1.22 -16.86
CA ARG A 18 -22.27 -1.63 -15.64
C ARG A 18 -20.83 -2.04 -15.92
N GLU A 19 -20.61 -2.76 -17.01
CA GLU A 19 -19.26 -3.18 -17.44
C GLU A 19 -18.37 -1.97 -17.74
N ARG A 20 -18.86 -1.01 -18.53
CA ARG A 20 -18.14 0.24 -18.80
C ARG A 20 -17.81 1.00 -17.52
N LEU A 21 -18.75 1.08 -16.58
CA LEU A 21 -18.51 1.72 -15.28
C LEU A 21 -17.44 0.99 -14.47
N ALA A 22 -17.48 -0.34 -14.41
CA ALA A 22 -16.50 -1.15 -13.70
C ALA A 22 -15.08 -0.95 -14.28
N LEU A 23 -14.95 -0.91 -15.61
CA LEU A 23 -13.68 -0.64 -16.29
C LEU A 23 -13.16 0.77 -15.96
N ALA A 24 -14.03 1.79 -15.99
CA ALA A 24 -13.64 3.16 -15.64
C ALA A 24 -13.22 3.29 -14.16
N GLN A 25 -13.95 2.65 -13.25
CA GLN A 25 -13.61 2.61 -11.81
C GLN A 25 -12.28 1.87 -11.59
N HIS A 26 -12.06 0.75 -12.26
CA HIS A 26 -10.80 0.02 -12.17
C HIS A 26 -9.62 0.86 -12.69
N ALA A 27 -9.78 1.54 -13.83
CA ALA A 27 -8.76 2.43 -14.38
C ALA A 27 -8.45 3.60 -13.41
N LEU A 28 -9.47 4.23 -12.84
CA LEU A 28 -9.31 5.29 -11.84
C LEU A 28 -8.60 4.80 -10.58
N LEU A 29 -9.01 3.65 -10.03
CA LEU A 29 -8.35 3.09 -8.84
C LEU A 29 -6.90 2.74 -9.15
N SER A 30 -6.65 2.08 -10.27
CA SER A 30 -5.30 1.69 -10.71
C SER A 30 -4.40 2.90 -10.92
N SER A 31 -4.92 4.01 -11.45
CA SER A 31 -4.12 5.23 -11.62
C SER A 31 -3.78 5.89 -10.29
N LEU A 32 -4.67 5.80 -9.29
CA LEU A 32 -4.45 6.39 -7.97
C LEU A 32 -3.52 5.56 -7.08
N VAL A 33 -3.57 4.22 -7.15
CA VAL A 33 -2.90 3.35 -6.18
C VAL A 33 -1.78 2.47 -6.77
N ALA A 34 -1.80 2.23 -8.08
CA ALA A 34 -0.90 1.31 -8.77
C ALA A 34 -0.05 1.96 -9.86
N GLY A 35 -0.13 3.29 -10.03
CA GLY A 35 0.70 4.02 -10.99
C GLY A 35 0.28 3.82 -12.46
N ALA A 36 -0.94 3.33 -12.72
CA ALA A 36 -1.46 3.29 -14.08
C ALA A 36 -1.65 4.70 -14.66
N PRO A 37 -1.69 4.87 -16.00
CA PRO A 37 -1.96 6.16 -16.62
C PRO A 37 -3.27 6.80 -16.15
N ASP A 38 -3.33 8.13 -16.18
CA ASP A 38 -4.55 8.89 -15.88
C ASP A 38 -5.66 8.51 -16.88
N PRO A 39 -6.85 8.06 -16.42
CA PRO A 39 -7.97 7.79 -17.32
C PRO A 39 -8.50 9.08 -17.96
N GLU A 40 -9.01 8.96 -19.19
CA GLU A 40 -9.63 10.07 -19.90
C GLU A 40 -10.82 10.65 -19.12
N GLY A 41 -11.05 11.96 -19.26
CA GLY A 41 -12.16 12.66 -18.61
C GLY A 41 -11.92 13.04 -17.15
N PHE A 42 -10.79 12.62 -16.56
CA PHE A 42 -10.39 13.07 -15.23
C PHE A 42 -9.36 14.20 -15.28
N ASP A 43 -9.52 15.17 -14.38
CA ASP A 43 -8.56 16.25 -14.21
C ASP A 43 -7.27 15.71 -13.57
N ARG A 44 -6.17 15.78 -14.33
CA ARG A 44 -4.84 15.29 -13.91
C ARG A 44 -4.33 15.98 -12.63
N ARG A 45 -4.60 17.27 -12.44
CA ARG A 45 -4.20 18.00 -11.23
C ARG A 45 -4.97 17.49 -10.02
N ARG A 46 -6.27 17.25 -10.16
CA ARG A 46 -7.08 16.66 -9.08
C ARG A 46 -6.64 15.24 -8.75
N LEU A 47 -6.28 14.43 -9.75
CA LEU A 47 -5.71 13.10 -9.52
C LEU A 47 -4.39 13.17 -8.75
N GLU A 48 -3.50 14.09 -9.09
CA GLU A 48 -2.23 14.25 -8.35
C GLU A 48 -2.47 14.65 -6.88
N VAL A 49 -3.43 15.55 -6.60
CA VAL A 49 -3.83 15.88 -5.23
C VAL A 49 -4.29 14.64 -4.47
N GLN A 50 -5.10 13.78 -5.11
CA GLN A 50 -5.57 12.54 -4.49
C GLN A 50 -4.43 11.55 -4.23
N ARG A 51 -3.52 11.36 -5.18
CA ARG A 51 -2.31 10.54 -4.97
C ARG A 51 -1.50 11.04 -3.79
N GLN A 52 -1.25 12.34 -3.70
CA GLN A 52 -0.50 12.93 -2.60
C GLN A 52 -1.19 12.73 -1.24
N ALA A 53 -2.52 12.84 -1.20
CA ALA A 53 -3.31 12.56 -0.01
C ALA A 53 -3.22 11.07 0.40
N LEU A 54 -3.26 10.14 -0.56
CA LEU A 54 -3.10 8.71 -0.32
C LEU A 54 -1.70 8.37 0.20
N LEU A 55 -0.64 8.94 -0.38
CA LEU A 55 0.73 8.75 0.11
C LEU A 55 0.89 9.29 1.53
N THR A 56 0.33 10.46 1.81
CA THR A 56 0.30 11.04 3.18
C THR A 56 -0.44 10.13 4.15
N LYS A 57 -1.58 9.57 3.73
CA LYS A 57 -2.34 8.63 4.55
C LYS A 57 -1.54 7.37 4.85
N ARG A 58 -0.81 6.86 3.85
CA ARG A 58 0.06 5.69 3.98
C ARG A 58 1.15 5.93 5.02
N ALA A 59 1.84 7.07 4.93
CA ALA A 59 2.85 7.49 5.91
C ALA A 59 2.27 7.59 7.33
N ALA A 60 1.06 8.15 7.47
CA ALA A 60 0.40 8.30 8.76
C ALA A 60 -0.06 6.95 9.36
N VAL A 61 -0.46 5.98 8.54
CA VAL A 61 -0.80 4.64 9.01
C VAL A 61 0.45 3.90 9.45
N VAL A 62 1.55 3.96 8.67
CA VAL A 62 2.83 3.33 9.06
C VAL A 62 3.36 3.91 10.38
N ALA A 63 3.33 5.24 10.55
CA ALA A 63 3.74 5.88 11.80
C ALA A 63 2.91 5.44 13.02
N LYS A 64 1.65 5.03 12.82
CA LYS A 64 0.81 4.49 13.89
C LYS A 64 1.13 3.02 14.20
N LEU A 65 1.45 2.24 13.18
CA LEU A 65 1.81 0.83 13.33
C LEU A 65 3.21 0.65 13.91
N ASP A 66 4.11 1.58 13.61
CA ASP A 66 5.49 1.60 14.09
C ASP A 66 5.87 3.03 14.52
N PRO A 67 5.53 3.42 15.76
CA PRO A 67 5.82 4.75 16.26
C PRO A 67 7.31 5.01 16.53
N GLU A 68 8.18 4.00 16.51
CA GLU A 68 9.63 4.20 16.65
C GLU A 68 10.21 4.83 15.39
N LEU A 69 9.72 4.48 14.20
CA LEU A 69 10.21 5.04 12.94
C LEU A 69 10.22 6.56 12.88
N PRO A 70 9.11 7.28 13.14
CA PRO A 70 9.13 8.73 13.17
C PRO A 70 9.98 9.30 14.31
N ARG A 71 10.20 8.56 15.41
CA ARG A 71 11.08 8.98 16.51
C ARG A 71 12.56 8.84 16.15
N LEU A 72 12.91 7.85 15.33
CA LEU A 72 14.27 7.63 14.83
C LEU A 72 14.62 8.57 13.68
N LEU A 73 13.68 8.80 12.77
CA LEU A 73 13.87 9.60 11.56
C LEU A 73 13.53 11.08 11.73
N GLY A 74 12.89 11.45 12.84
CA GLY A 74 12.56 12.84 13.16
C GLY A 74 11.72 13.52 12.07
N GLU A 75 12.07 14.77 11.76
CA GLU A 75 11.37 15.60 10.76
C GLU A 75 11.48 15.03 9.34
N GLU A 76 12.56 14.29 9.04
CA GLU A 76 12.82 13.69 7.72
C GLU A 76 11.88 12.52 7.42
N TYR A 77 11.26 11.90 8.44
CA TYR A 77 10.39 10.73 8.29
C TYR A 77 9.39 10.88 7.14
N ARG A 78 8.69 12.01 7.11
CA ARG A 78 7.59 12.21 6.16
C ARG A 78 8.11 12.43 4.75
N GLU A 79 9.21 13.15 4.58
CA GLU A 79 9.82 13.36 3.28
C GLU A 79 10.38 12.05 2.72
N LEU A 80 11.17 11.34 3.52
CA LEU A 80 11.76 10.05 3.17
C LEU A 80 10.68 9.01 2.81
N PHE A 81 9.61 8.94 3.59
CA PHE A 81 8.51 8.01 3.31
C PHE A 81 7.82 8.36 2.00
N LEU A 82 7.53 9.63 1.72
CA LEU A 82 6.89 10.05 0.48
C LEU A 82 7.77 9.78 -0.75
N ALA A 83 9.08 10.01 -0.64
CA ALA A 83 10.05 9.70 -1.69
C ALA A 83 10.13 8.20 -1.98
N TYR A 84 10.16 7.36 -0.92
CA TYR A 84 10.06 5.91 -1.03
C TYR A 84 8.75 5.47 -1.70
N ALA A 85 7.63 6.05 -1.26
CA ALA A 85 6.30 5.56 -1.58
C ALA A 85 5.81 5.95 -2.98
N ARG A 86 6.21 7.13 -3.48
CA ARG A 86 5.73 7.68 -4.75
C ARG A 86 5.92 6.75 -5.96
N PRO A 87 7.09 6.13 -6.20
CA PRO A 87 7.27 5.22 -7.33
C PRO A 87 6.83 3.77 -7.05
N ARG A 88 6.28 3.47 -5.86
CA ARG A 88 6.08 2.09 -5.39
C ARG A 88 4.62 1.83 -4.99
N PRO A 89 3.86 1.09 -5.81
CA PRO A 89 2.57 0.53 -5.41
C PRO A 89 2.70 -0.33 -4.14
N MET A 90 1.69 -0.30 -3.28
CA MET A 90 1.68 -1.11 -2.06
C MET A 90 1.17 -2.52 -2.36
N THR A 91 2.01 -3.55 -2.18
CA THR A 91 1.71 -4.94 -2.56
C THR A 91 1.47 -5.88 -1.37
N GLY A 92 2.01 -5.57 -0.18
CA GLY A 92 1.98 -6.45 1.00
C GLY A 92 1.24 -5.91 2.23
N GLY A 93 0.47 -4.83 2.07
CA GLY A 93 -0.20 -4.13 3.17
C GLY A 93 0.77 -3.33 4.06
N TYR A 94 0.24 -2.62 5.05
CA TYR A 94 1.00 -1.58 5.77
C TYR A 94 2.17 -2.11 6.62
N HIS A 95 2.07 -3.30 7.20
CA HIS A 95 3.19 -3.88 7.96
C HIS A 95 4.34 -4.32 7.06
N GLN A 96 4.05 -4.76 5.83
CA GLN A 96 5.11 -5.07 4.87
C GLN A 96 5.70 -3.77 4.32
N ASP A 97 4.86 -2.78 3.99
CA ASP A 97 5.30 -1.47 3.50
C ASP A 97 6.22 -0.75 4.49
N ALA A 98 5.97 -0.88 5.80
CA ALA A 98 6.89 -0.39 6.84
C ALA A 98 8.25 -1.09 6.80
N ARG A 99 8.28 -2.42 6.62
CA ARG A 99 9.54 -3.19 6.52
C ARG A 99 10.31 -2.85 5.24
N ASP A 100 9.61 -2.76 4.12
CA ASP A 100 10.19 -2.42 2.82
C ASP A 100 10.72 -0.99 2.80
N PHE A 101 10.04 -0.05 3.48
CA PHE A 101 10.54 1.31 3.69
C PHE A 101 11.86 1.32 4.44
N VAL A 102 11.96 0.60 5.57
CA VAL A 102 13.20 0.53 6.35
C VAL A 102 14.33 -0.10 5.54
N ALA A 103 14.04 -1.21 4.85
CA ALA A 103 15.02 -1.86 3.97
C ALA A 103 15.52 -0.89 2.88
N HIS A 104 14.60 -0.16 2.25
CA HIS A 104 14.95 0.83 1.23
C HIS A 104 15.86 1.95 1.77
N LEU A 105 15.61 2.46 2.98
CA LEU A 105 16.46 3.47 3.58
C LEU A 105 17.88 2.94 3.85
N LEU A 106 17.99 1.74 4.42
CA LEU A 106 19.29 1.13 4.69
C LEU A 106 20.07 0.87 3.40
N ASP A 107 19.42 0.35 2.36
CA ASP A 107 20.02 0.13 1.04
C ASP A 107 20.47 1.44 0.37
N ALA A 108 19.71 2.51 0.56
CA ALA A 108 20.03 3.85 0.06
C ALA A 108 21.08 4.59 0.91
N GLY A 109 21.52 4.01 2.03
CA GLY A 109 22.45 4.67 2.95
C GLY A 109 21.84 5.87 3.69
N LEU A 110 20.52 5.85 3.92
CA LEU A 110 19.77 6.91 4.60
C LEU A 110 19.33 6.48 6.02
N PRO A 111 19.20 7.43 6.97
CA PRO A 111 19.61 8.84 6.87
C PRO A 111 21.13 9.01 6.76
N GLU A 112 21.64 10.19 6.36
CA GLU A 112 23.09 10.38 6.22
C GLU A 112 23.86 10.20 7.53
N ASP A 113 23.23 10.54 8.67
CA ASP A 113 23.81 10.31 10.00
C ASP A 113 23.96 8.80 10.28
N SER A 114 25.20 8.38 10.44
CA SER A 114 25.57 6.99 10.70
C SER A 114 24.97 6.45 12.00
N ARG A 115 24.80 7.28 13.05
CA ARG A 115 24.15 6.85 14.30
C ARG A 115 22.66 6.60 14.10
N HIS A 116 21.99 7.41 13.29
CA HIS A 116 20.58 7.18 12.94
C HIS A 116 20.42 5.89 12.12
N ARG A 117 21.34 5.62 11.18
CA ARG A 117 21.35 4.36 10.43
C ARG A 117 21.57 3.13 11.31
N GLU A 118 22.51 3.18 12.24
CA GLU A 118 22.77 2.09 13.18
C GLU A 118 21.53 1.78 14.02
N ARG A 119 20.85 2.82 14.52
CA ARG A 119 19.59 2.66 15.29
C ARG A 119 18.45 2.12 14.43
N LEU A 120 18.34 2.57 13.19
CA LEU A 120 17.36 2.07 12.22
C LEU A 120 17.61 0.60 11.88
N ALA A 121 18.87 0.20 11.70
CA ALA A 121 19.26 -1.19 11.46
C ALA A 121 18.96 -2.09 12.68
N ALA A 122 19.24 -1.60 13.89
CA ALA A 122 18.90 -2.31 15.12
C ALA A 122 17.39 -2.49 15.29
N HIS A 123 16.60 -1.45 14.98
CA HIS A 123 15.14 -1.52 14.96
C HIS A 123 14.63 -2.55 13.95
N ALA A 124 15.19 -2.55 12.74
CA ALA A 124 14.87 -3.53 11.71
C ALA A 124 15.12 -4.96 12.21
N ALA A 125 16.28 -5.22 12.82
CA ALA A 125 16.63 -6.54 13.35
C ALA A 125 15.65 -7.01 14.43
N ALA A 126 15.30 -6.14 15.39
CA ALA A 126 14.35 -6.46 16.46
C ALA A 126 12.97 -6.87 15.91
N GLY A 127 12.47 -6.17 14.88
CA GLY A 127 11.18 -6.49 14.26
C GLY A 127 11.15 -7.82 13.49
N HIS A 128 12.30 -8.32 13.02
CA HIS A 128 12.41 -9.65 12.40
C HIS A 128 12.33 -10.77 13.45
N ASP A 129 12.92 -10.55 14.62
CA ASP A 129 12.97 -11.54 15.69
C ASP A 129 11.60 -11.83 16.29
N ASP A 130 10.76 -10.80 16.50
CA ASP A 130 9.37 -10.95 16.98
C ASP A 130 8.51 -11.75 16.00
N ALA A 131 8.64 -11.48 14.70
CA ALA A 131 7.96 -12.26 13.66
C ALA A 131 8.44 -13.73 13.66
N GLY A 132 9.75 -13.94 13.89
CA GLY A 132 10.35 -15.27 14.04
C GLY A 132 9.80 -16.05 15.24
N VAL A 133 9.68 -15.40 16.40
CA VAL A 133 9.12 -15.97 17.62
C VAL A 133 7.66 -16.38 17.40
N LEU A 134 6.83 -15.47 16.87
CA LEU A 134 5.42 -15.74 16.58
C LEU A 134 5.24 -16.87 15.56
N ARG A 135 6.13 -16.95 14.55
CA ARG A 135 6.11 -18.04 13.57
C ARG A 135 6.50 -19.39 14.18
N ARG A 136 7.45 -19.42 15.11
CA ARG A 136 7.84 -20.63 15.87
C ARG A 136 6.71 -21.12 16.78
N LEU A 137 6.06 -20.21 17.49
CA LEU A 137 4.90 -20.52 18.34
C LEU A 137 3.72 -21.05 17.53
N ARG A 138 3.37 -20.42 16.41
CA ARG A 138 2.32 -20.91 15.50
C ARG A 138 2.63 -22.29 14.90
N ARG A 139 3.90 -22.60 14.59
CA ARG A 139 4.30 -23.95 14.11
C ARG A 139 4.17 -25.01 15.20
N ARG A 140 4.52 -24.70 16.45
CA ARG A 140 4.34 -25.60 17.59
C ARG A 140 2.86 -25.89 17.84
N LEU A 141 2.02 -24.86 17.87
CA LEU A 141 0.59 -25.01 18.09
C LEU A 141 -0.10 -25.84 16.99
N ARG A 142 0.32 -25.69 15.72
CA ARG A 142 -0.19 -26.56 14.64
C ARG A 142 0.22 -28.02 14.80
N ARG A 143 1.44 -28.31 15.25
CA ARG A 143 1.86 -29.71 15.51
C ARG A 143 1.12 -30.35 16.68
N PHE A 144 0.71 -29.55 17.67
CA PHE A 144 -0.11 -30.03 18.79
C PHE A 144 -1.58 -30.27 18.42
N LEU A 145 -2.10 -29.60 17.39
CA LEU A 145 -3.49 -29.76 16.91
C LEU A 145 -3.62 -30.79 15.77
N SER A 146 -2.55 -31.47 15.40
CA SER A 146 -2.51 -32.50 14.35
C SER A 146 -2.01 -33.85 14.85
N ALA A 147 -1.94 -34.03 16.17
CA ALA A 147 -1.63 -35.26 16.89
C ALA A 147 -2.81 -35.57 17.82
#